data_AF-A0A437Q668-F1
#
_entry.id   AF-A0A437Q668-F1
#
_cell.length_a   1.000
_cell.length_b   1.000
_cell.length_c   1.000
_cell.angle_alpha   90.00
_cell.angle_beta   90.00
_cell.angle_gamma   90.00
#
_symmetry.space_group_name_H-M   'P 1'
#
loop_
_entity.id
_entity.type
_entity.pdbx_description
1 polymer ?
#
loop_
_entity_poly.entity_id
_entity_poly.type
_entity_poly.pdbx_seq_one_letter_code
_entity_poly.pdbx_strand_id
1 'polypeptide(L)'
;MDWTWKNIADKTLNAITFSAEKLTQLLCLILQKLRPFLSAMSGPIRQRIVNAALLIKSSQRIFNVIATAFFLMTLISGVIWAMGKDIEPIAFTLSMLASAFFGMPHLAEFIVPSRKAVKDMTHNELLELVKTSDPKNEWQGISNDWVSEVFLKEDPRLRFRAKYSDEGVQNEDYKDPWANNHPDPRATGYWYDLFYDGNLIQRFVLVAVDGARAEIPAPDWQTGKITKMHYQVALINDSLGTVDEYIRRSSLEVDLDS
;
A
#
# COMPACT_ATOMS: atom_id res chain seq x y z
N MET A 1 -21.03 -1.19 -55.04
CA MET A 1 -19.65 -1.43 -54.57
C MET A 1 -19.48 -1.20 -53.06
N ASP A 2 -20.46 -0.63 -52.35
CA ASP A 2 -20.32 -0.25 -50.92
C ASP A 2 -20.60 -1.40 -49.92
N TRP A 3 -21.44 -2.36 -50.29
CA TRP A 3 -21.89 -3.44 -49.40
C TRP A 3 -20.80 -4.49 -49.09
N THR A 4 -19.87 -4.71 -50.02
CA THR A 4 -18.79 -5.70 -49.89
C THR A 4 -17.69 -5.23 -48.94
N TRP A 5 -17.36 -3.94 -48.93
CA TRP A 5 -16.34 -3.39 -48.03
C TRP A 5 -16.78 -3.35 -46.57
N LYS A 6 -18.06 -3.04 -46.32
CA LYS A 6 -18.63 -3.05 -44.96
C LYS A 6 -18.64 -4.45 -44.35
N ASN A 7 -19.03 -5.46 -45.13
CA ASN A 7 -19.03 -6.86 -44.68
C ASN A 7 -17.63 -7.42 -44.42
N ILE A 8 -16.63 -7.00 -45.21
CA ILE A 8 -15.23 -7.39 -44.98
C ILE A 8 -14.69 -6.70 -43.73
N ALA A 9 -14.93 -5.40 -43.56
CA ALA A 9 -14.53 -4.64 -42.39
C ALA A 9 -15.12 -5.22 -41.10
N ASP A 10 -16.42 -5.52 -41.07
CA ASP A 10 -17.09 -6.09 -39.90
C ASP A 10 -16.58 -7.50 -39.58
N LYS A 11 -16.29 -8.33 -40.57
CA LYS A 11 -15.68 -9.66 -40.36
C LYS A 11 -14.25 -9.55 -39.83
N THR A 12 -13.45 -8.63 -40.35
CA THR A 12 -12.09 -8.41 -39.85
C THR A 12 -12.09 -7.83 -38.43
N LEU A 13 -12.99 -6.90 -38.12
CA LEU A 13 -13.11 -6.30 -36.80
C LEU A 13 -13.51 -7.36 -35.76
N ASN A 14 -14.50 -8.21 -36.10
CA ASN A 14 -14.96 -9.30 -35.23
C ASN A 14 -13.91 -10.40 -35.04
N ALA A 15 -13.08 -10.69 -36.06
CA ALA A 15 -11.98 -11.63 -35.93
C ALA A 15 -10.85 -11.08 -35.03
N ILE A 16 -10.57 -9.77 -35.13
CA ILE A 16 -9.58 -9.08 -34.29
C ILE A 16 -10.04 -9.02 -32.84
N THR A 17 -11.29 -8.66 -32.56
CA THR A 17 -11.84 -8.60 -31.20
C THR A 17 -11.85 -9.98 -30.54
N PHE A 18 -12.28 -11.01 -31.26
CA PHE A 18 -12.26 -12.39 -30.77
C PHE A 18 -10.83 -12.91 -30.49
N SER A 19 -9.87 -12.52 -31.31
CA SER A 19 -8.45 -12.85 -31.09
C SER A 19 -7.87 -12.12 -29.87
N ALA A 20 -8.24 -10.84 -29.68
CA ALA A 20 -7.82 -10.04 -28.54
C ALA A 20 -8.37 -10.58 -27.21
N GLU A 21 -9.63 -11.03 -27.16
CA GLU A 21 -10.20 -11.66 -25.97
C GLU A 21 -9.47 -12.95 -25.60
N LYS A 22 -9.18 -13.81 -26.58
CA LYS A 22 -8.41 -15.05 -26.35
C LYS A 22 -6.99 -14.78 -25.90
N LEU A 23 -6.31 -13.78 -26.49
CA LEU A 23 -4.98 -13.36 -26.07
C LEU A 23 -5.00 -12.81 -24.64
N THR A 24 -6.01 -12.03 -24.28
CA THR A 24 -6.20 -11.50 -22.94
C THR A 24 -6.43 -12.62 -21.93
N GLN A 25 -7.27 -13.61 -22.26
CA GLN A 25 -7.48 -14.80 -21.43
C GLN A 25 -6.20 -15.62 -21.27
N LEU A 26 -5.42 -15.82 -22.34
CA LEU A 26 -4.15 -16.53 -22.30
C LEU A 26 -3.11 -15.81 -21.43
N LEU A 27 -3.00 -14.47 -21.59
CA LEU A 27 -2.15 -13.62 -20.76
C LEU A 27 -2.55 -13.69 -19.28
N CYS A 28 -3.85 -13.59 -18.97
CA CYS A 28 -4.33 -13.74 -17.59
C CYS A 28 -3.96 -15.11 -17.00
N LEU A 29 -4.05 -16.17 -17.78
CA LEU A 29 -3.73 -17.53 -17.34
C LEU A 29 -2.22 -17.73 -17.13
N ILE A 30 -1.39 -17.12 -17.99
CA ILE A 30 0.08 -17.08 -17.83
C ILE A 30 0.45 -16.28 -16.58
N LEU A 31 -0.14 -15.11 -16.38
CA LEU A 31 0.11 -14.26 -15.21
C LEU A 31 -0.35 -14.94 -13.90
N GLN A 32 -1.48 -15.64 -13.91
CA GLN A 32 -1.95 -16.44 -12.77
C GLN A 32 -0.97 -17.57 -12.41
N LYS A 33 -0.37 -18.22 -13.41
CA LYS A 33 0.65 -19.26 -13.18
C LYS A 33 2.02 -18.72 -12.77
N LEU A 34 2.35 -17.48 -13.15
CA LEU A 34 3.59 -16.82 -12.76
C LEU A 34 3.57 -16.32 -11.30
N ARG A 35 2.42 -15.91 -10.78
CA ARG A 35 2.27 -15.43 -9.39
C ARG A 35 2.80 -16.42 -8.32
N PRO A 36 2.46 -17.73 -8.33
CA PRO A 36 3.01 -18.68 -7.36
C PRO A 36 4.52 -18.94 -7.55
N PHE A 37 5.05 -18.82 -8.77
CA PHE A 37 6.48 -18.92 -9.04
C PHE A 37 7.25 -17.74 -8.43
N LEU A 38 6.70 -16.52 -8.52
CA LEU A 38 7.26 -15.34 -7.86
C LEU A 38 7.29 -15.49 -6.33
N SER A 39 6.27 -16.11 -5.73
CA SER A 39 6.24 -16.38 -4.29
C SER A 39 7.16 -17.51 -3.84
N ALA A 40 7.52 -18.44 -4.74
CA ALA A 40 8.42 -19.56 -4.44
C ALA A 40 9.92 -19.22 -4.60
N MET A 41 10.25 -18.03 -5.13
CA MET A 41 11.63 -17.59 -5.26
C MET A 41 12.29 -17.35 -3.90
N SER A 42 13.55 -17.79 -3.77
CA SER A 42 14.36 -17.62 -2.56
C SER A 42 14.41 -16.15 -2.09
N GLY A 43 14.38 -15.96 -0.77
CA GLY A 43 14.33 -14.65 -0.10
C GLY A 43 15.25 -13.56 -0.69
N PRO A 44 16.57 -13.80 -0.90
CA PRO A 44 17.47 -12.75 -1.38
C PRO A 44 17.21 -12.33 -2.84
N ILE A 45 16.82 -13.26 -3.72
CA ILE A 45 16.51 -12.97 -5.12
C ILE A 45 15.19 -12.19 -5.21
N ARG A 46 14.18 -12.64 -4.46
CA ARG A 46 12.88 -11.96 -4.37
C ARG A 46 13.06 -10.52 -3.90
N GLN A 47 13.87 -10.28 -2.87
CA GLN A 47 14.09 -8.93 -2.35
C GLN A 47 14.74 -8.00 -3.40
N ARG A 48 15.68 -8.50 -4.21
CA ARG A 48 16.30 -7.71 -5.29
C ARG A 48 15.27 -7.33 -6.37
N ILE A 49 14.39 -8.26 -6.73
CA ILE A 49 13.31 -8.03 -7.70
C ILE A 49 12.31 -7.00 -7.16
N VAL A 50 11.91 -7.11 -5.89
CA VAL A 50 11.00 -6.15 -5.24
C VAL A 50 11.64 -4.76 -5.17
N ASN A 51 12.90 -4.66 -4.73
CA ASN A 51 13.61 -3.38 -4.66
C ASN A 51 13.74 -2.74 -6.05
N ALA A 52 14.02 -3.54 -7.09
CA ALA A 52 14.06 -3.06 -8.47
C ALA A 52 12.68 -2.57 -8.95
N ALA A 53 11.61 -3.32 -8.67
CA ALA A 53 10.25 -2.92 -9.01
C ALA A 53 9.84 -1.61 -8.30
N LEU A 54 10.18 -1.45 -7.02
CA LEU A 54 9.94 -0.22 -6.28
C LEU A 54 10.69 0.98 -6.88
N LEU A 55 11.94 0.78 -7.31
CA LEU A 55 12.74 1.83 -7.95
C LEU A 55 12.20 2.22 -9.33
N ILE A 56 11.77 1.22 -10.13
CA ILE A 56 11.12 1.46 -11.42
C ILE A 56 9.82 2.25 -11.21
N LYS A 57 9.05 1.90 -10.18
CA LYS A 57 7.80 2.56 -9.82
C LYS A 57 8.01 4.01 -9.40
N SER A 58 8.98 4.27 -8.51
CA SER A 58 9.33 5.64 -8.11
C SER A 58 9.86 6.48 -9.28
N SER A 59 10.49 5.83 -10.26
CA SER A 59 11.10 6.46 -11.42
C SER A 59 10.28 6.32 -12.71
N GLN A 60 8.98 5.99 -12.64
CA GLN A 60 8.15 5.67 -13.82
C GLN A 60 8.22 6.74 -14.91
N ARG A 61 8.27 8.03 -14.51
CA ARG A 61 8.39 9.15 -15.44
C ARG A 61 9.65 9.06 -16.30
N ILE A 62 10.78 8.65 -15.73
CA ILE A 62 12.06 8.52 -16.43
C ILE A 62 11.98 7.42 -17.48
N PHE A 63 11.42 6.26 -17.12
CA PHE A 63 11.23 5.14 -18.06
C PHE A 63 10.34 5.53 -19.25
N ASN A 64 9.24 6.23 -19.00
CA ASN A 64 8.34 6.70 -20.06
C ASN A 64 9.01 7.73 -20.99
N VAL A 65 9.84 8.63 -20.45
CA VAL A 65 10.59 9.61 -21.26
C VAL A 65 11.62 8.90 -22.15
N ILE A 66 12.38 7.94 -21.60
CA ILE A 66 13.33 7.14 -22.36
C ILE A 66 12.62 6.32 -23.44
N ALA A 67 11.50 5.67 -23.10
CA ALA A 67 10.68 4.92 -24.05
C ALA A 67 10.20 5.81 -25.21
N THR A 68 9.74 7.02 -24.89
CA THR A 68 9.28 8.01 -25.88
C THR A 68 10.42 8.44 -26.81
N ALA A 69 11.63 8.65 -26.27
CA ALA A 69 12.80 8.97 -27.09
C ALA A 69 13.13 7.84 -28.08
N PHE A 70 13.16 6.58 -27.61
CA PHE A 70 13.36 5.42 -28.50
C PHE A 70 12.25 5.28 -29.54
N PHE A 71 11.00 5.54 -29.16
CA PHE A 71 9.87 5.52 -30.06
C PHE A 71 9.99 6.58 -31.17
N LEU A 72 10.38 7.82 -30.83
CA LEU A 72 10.62 8.87 -31.83
C LEU A 72 11.76 8.50 -32.78
N MET A 73 12.87 7.96 -32.26
CA MET A 73 13.96 7.47 -33.10
C MET A 73 13.53 6.31 -34.01
N THR A 74 12.64 5.44 -33.53
CA THR A 74 12.03 4.37 -34.33
C THR A 74 11.22 4.95 -35.50
N LEU A 75 10.40 5.98 -35.25
CA LEU A 75 9.60 6.64 -36.30
C LEU A 75 10.49 7.28 -37.37
N ILE A 76 11.55 8.00 -36.95
CA ILE A 76 12.52 8.59 -37.88
C ILE A 76 13.20 7.50 -38.72
N SER A 77 13.59 6.40 -38.09
CA SER A 77 14.20 5.25 -38.78
C SER A 77 13.20 4.59 -39.75
N GLY A 78 11.92 4.49 -39.37
CA GLY A 78 10.88 4.00 -40.25
C GLY A 78 10.70 4.85 -41.51
N VAL A 79 10.76 6.19 -41.37
CA VAL A 79 10.69 7.11 -42.53
C VAL A 79 11.90 6.94 -43.43
N ILE A 80 13.11 6.88 -42.87
CA ILE A 80 14.34 6.70 -43.65
C ILE A 80 14.34 5.33 -44.37
N TRP A 81 13.82 4.29 -43.72
CA TRP A 81 13.63 2.98 -44.35
C TRP A 81 12.64 3.04 -45.52
N ALA A 82 11.51 3.74 -45.35
CA ALA A 82 10.51 3.94 -46.40
C ALA A 82 11.05 4.74 -47.61
N MET A 83 12.13 5.52 -47.44
CA MET A 83 12.84 6.20 -48.52
C MET A 83 13.82 5.29 -49.29
N GLY A 84 13.86 3.99 -48.97
CA GLY A 84 14.69 2.99 -49.66
C GLY A 84 16.10 2.82 -49.09
N LYS A 85 16.37 3.29 -47.87
CA LYS A 85 17.64 3.01 -47.17
C LYS A 85 17.51 1.77 -46.28
N ASP A 86 18.46 0.85 -46.37
CA ASP A 86 18.47 -0.36 -45.54
C ASP A 86 18.93 -0.06 -44.10
N ILE A 87 17.96 0.33 -43.25
CA ILE A 87 18.16 0.52 -41.80
C ILE A 87 17.14 -0.23 -40.94
N GLU A 88 16.48 -1.23 -41.52
CA GLU A 88 15.46 -2.06 -40.86
C GLU A 88 15.91 -2.63 -39.51
N PRO A 89 17.14 -3.20 -39.35
CA PRO A 89 17.56 -3.73 -38.04
C PRO A 89 17.63 -2.66 -36.95
N ILE A 90 17.96 -1.42 -37.33
CA ILE A 90 18.03 -0.29 -36.40
C ILE A 90 16.62 0.11 -35.98
N ALA A 91 15.69 0.25 -36.92
CA ALA A 91 14.29 0.53 -36.60
C ALA A 91 13.69 -0.55 -35.68
N PHE A 92 13.99 -1.82 -35.97
CA PHE A 92 13.52 -2.94 -35.15
C PHE A 92 14.07 -2.89 -33.72
N THR A 93 15.38 -2.74 -33.55
CA THR A 93 16.01 -2.69 -32.21
C THR A 93 15.52 -1.51 -31.38
N LEU A 94 15.37 -0.33 -31.98
CA LEU A 94 14.80 0.84 -31.31
C LEU A 94 13.35 0.59 -30.87
N SER A 95 12.55 -0.10 -31.70
CA SER A 95 11.16 -0.44 -31.36
C SER A 95 11.05 -1.45 -30.23
N MET A 96 11.95 -2.44 -30.17
CA MET A 96 12.04 -3.37 -29.05
C MET A 96 12.42 -2.67 -27.75
N LEU A 97 13.40 -1.75 -27.79
CA LEU A 97 13.79 -0.96 -26.63
C LEU A 97 12.64 -0.08 -26.15
N ALA A 98 11.96 0.63 -27.05
CA ALA A 98 10.78 1.42 -26.70
C ALA A 98 9.71 0.57 -26.02
N SER A 99 9.41 -0.61 -26.56
CA SER A 99 8.44 -1.55 -26.00
C SER A 99 8.85 -2.05 -24.62
N ALA A 100 10.13 -2.37 -24.41
CA ALA A 100 10.65 -2.80 -23.12
C ALA A 100 10.51 -1.69 -22.06
N PHE A 101 10.90 -0.45 -22.38
CA PHE A 101 10.80 0.68 -21.46
C PHE A 101 9.35 1.07 -21.16
N PHE A 102 8.43 0.99 -22.12
CA PHE A 102 7.00 1.20 -21.87
C PHE A 102 6.36 0.07 -21.04
N GLY A 103 6.80 -1.17 -21.23
CA GLY A 103 6.31 -2.32 -20.47
C GLY A 103 6.82 -2.37 -19.02
N MET A 104 7.97 -1.76 -18.74
CA MET A 104 8.66 -1.90 -17.45
C MET A 104 7.86 -1.38 -16.24
N PRO A 105 7.19 -0.21 -16.30
CA PRO A 105 6.30 0.23 -15.22
C PRO A 105 5.13 -0.73 -14.98
N HIS A 106 4.60 -1.35 -16.03
CA HIS A 106 3.49 -2.30 -15.90
C HIS A 106 3.94 -3.62 -15.29
N LEU A 107 5.14 -4.09 -15.63
CA LEU A 107 5.77 -5.24 -14.96
C LEU A 107 6.06 -4.94 -13.48
N ALA A 108 6.54 -3.73 -13.17
CA ALA A 108 6.74 -3.31 -11.79
C ALA A 108 5.42 -3.31 -11.00
N GLU A 109 4.32 -2.86 -11.62
CA GLU A 109 2.98 -2.92 -11.05
C GLU A 109 2.48 -4.35 -10.85
N PHE A 110 2.81 -5.28 -11.75
CA PHE A 110 2.46 -6.69 -11.58
C PHE A 110 3.22 -7.35 -10.41
N ILE A 111 4.49 -7.00 -10.23
CA ILE A 111 5.36 -7.53 -9.17
C ILE A 111 5.01 -6.91 -7.81
N VAL A 112 4.82 -5.59 -7.78
CA VAL A 112 4.47 -4.79 -6.61
C VAL A 112 3.23 -3.96 -6.95
N PRO A 113 2.02 -4.57 -6.85
CA PRO A 113 0.78 -3.85 -7.14
C PRO A 113 0.70 -2.61 -6.26
N SER A 114 0.34 -1.47 -6.88
CA SER A 114 -0.03 -0.29 -6.11
C SER A 114 -1.16 -0.70 -5.19
N ARG A 115 -1.04 -0.28 -3.93
CA ARG A 115 -2.19 -0.33 -3.06
C ARG A 115 -3.32 0.44 -3.75
N LYS A 116 -4.52 -0.13 -3.66
CA LYS A 116 -5.74 0.51 -4.12
C LYS A 116 -5.80 1.92 -3.51
N ALA A 117 -6.29 2.91 -4.24
CA ALA A 117 -6.45 4.24 -3.65
C ALA A 117 -7.40 4.13 -2.44
N VAL A 118 -7.08 4.82 -1.35
CA VAL A 118 -7.85 4.75 -0.08
C VAL A 118 -9.34 4.97 -0.32
N LYS A 119 -9.68 5.89 -1.23
CA LYS A 119 -11.06 6.22 -1.61
C LYS A 119 -11.89 5.06 -2.17
N ASP A 120 -11.23 4.08 -2.77
CA ASP A 120 -11.89 2.95 -3.40
C ASP A 120 -11.89 1.74 -2.46
N MET A 121 -11.20 1.80 -1.32
CA MET A 121 -11.09 0.70 -0.35
C MET A 121 -12.40 0.45 0.39
N THR A 122 -12.68 -0.83 0.66
CA THR A 122 -13.73 -1.26 1.58
C THR A 122 -13.28 -1.11 3.04
N HIS A 123 -14.23 -1.20 3.98
CA HIS A 123 -13.94 -1.20 5.41
C HIS A 123 -12.80 -2.15 5.80
N ASN A 124 -12.86 -3.41 5.37
CA ASN A 124 -11.85 -4.41 5.75
C ASN A 124 -10.49 -4.13 5.09
N GLU A 125 -10.49 -3.62 3.85
CA GLU A 125 -9.25 -3.20 3.17
C GLU A 125 -8.59 -2.02 3.89
N LEU A 126 -9.37 -1.10 4.47
CA LEU A 126 -8.83 0.00 5.29
C LEU A 126 -8.20 -0.50 6.59
N LEU A 127 -8.83 -1.46 7.28
CA LEU A 127 -8.26 -2.05 8.50
C LEU A 127 -6.97 -2.82 8.19
N GLU A 128 -6.95 -3.59 7.10
CA GLU A 128 -5.74 -4.29 6.65
C GLU A 128 -4.63 -3.31 6.20
N LEU A 129 -4.99 -2.17 5.59
CA LEU A 129 -4.04 -1.10 5.30
C LEU A 129 -3.39 -0.59 6.60
N VAL A 130 -4.19 -0.30 7.64
CA VAL A 130 -3.65 0.13 8.94
C VAL A 130 -2.69 -0.92 9.49
N LYS A 131 -3.09 -2.20 9.52
CA LYS A 131 -2.26 -3.33 10.01
C LYS A 131 -0.91 -3.46 9.30
N THR A 132 -0.87 -3.18 8.00
CA THR A 132 0.31 -3.45 7.14
C THR A 132 1.15 -2.22 6.84
N SER A 133 0.62 -1.03 7.09
CA SER A 133 1.30 0.25 6.86
C SER A 133 2.55 0.43 7.73
N ASP A 134 3.48 1.28 7.31
CA ASP A 134 4.64 1.67 8.13
C ASP A 134 4.24 2.85 9.05
N PRO A 135 4.21 2.65 10.39
CA PRO A 135 3.80 3.68 11.33
C PRO A 135 4.57 5.00 11.23
N LYS A 136 5.88 4.94 10.96
CA LYS A 136 6.75 6.13 11.03
C LYS A 136 6.85 6.83 9.68
N ASN A 137 6.88 6.05 8.61
CA ASN A 137 7.12 6.60 7.28
C ASN A 137 5.83 7.02 6.56
N GLU A 138 4.71 6.33 6.79
CA GLU A 138 3.47 6.60 6.04
C GLU A 138 2.47 7.49 6.78
N TRP A 139 2.59 7.60 8.09
CA TRP A 139 1.71 8.41 8.93
C TRP A 139 2.38 9.69 9.40
N GLN A 140 1.57 10.70 9.68
CA GLN A 140 2.02 11.98 10.22
C GLN A 140 1.09 12.39 11.36
N GLY A 141 1.69 12.66 12.52
CA GLY A 141 0.98 13.16 13.70
C GLY A 141 1.04 14.67 13.81
N ILE A 142 -0.07 15.26 14.27
CA ILE A 142 -0.17 16.63 14.77
C ILE A 142 -0.89 16.52 16.12
N SER A 143 -0.25 16.99 17.17
CA SER A 143 -0.84 16.97 18.51
C SER A 143 -0.83 18.37 19.11
N ASN A 144 -1.94 18.72 19.73
CA ASN A 144 -2.12 19.89 20.58
C ASN A 144 -2.50 19.41 21.99
N ASP A 145 -2.57 20.33 22.96
CA ASP A 145 -2.82 20.00 24.38
C ASP A 145 -4.08 19.14 24.65
N TRP A 146 -5.09 19.20 23.76
CA TRP A 146 -6.40 18.58 23.97
C TRP A 146 -6.72 17.47 22.97
N VAL A 147 -6.02 17.41 21.85
CA VAL A 147 -6.33 16.52 20.72
C VAL A 147 -5.04 16.10 20.02
N SER A 148 -4.92 14.80 19.79
CA SER A 148 -3.91 14.21 18.91
C SER A 148 -4.58 13.69 17.64
N GLU A 149 -4.05 14.06 16.48
CA GLU A 149 -4.48 13.54 15.19
C GLU A 149 -3.30 12.93 14.44
N VAL A 150 -3.51 11.72 13.90
CA VAL A 150 -2.50 11.04 13.08
C VAL A 150 -3.15 10.65 11.76
N PHE A 151 -2.66 11.18 10.64
CA PHE A 151 -3.25 10.97 9.32
C PHE A 151 -2.27 10.29 8.35
N LEU A 152 -2.83 9.56 7.39
CA LEU A 152 -2.05 8.92 6.34
C LEU A 152 -1.55 9.97 5.34
N LYS A 153 -0.24 9.98 5.05
CA LYS A 153 0.38 10.97 4.13
C LYS A 153 -0.16 10.88 2.70
N GLU A 154 -0.55 9.68 2.24
CA GLU A 154 -1.15 9.51 0.91
C GLU A 154 -2.55 10.12 0.82
N ASP A 155 -3.36 9.98 1.87
CA ASP A 155 -4.73 10.49 1.91
C ASP A 155 -5.10 10.94 3.35
N PRO A 156 -4.97 12.24 3.67
CA PRO A 156 -5.22 12.77 5.01
C PRO A 156 -6.67 12.63 5.51
N ARG A 157 -7.59 12.17 4.65
CA ARG A 157 -8.97 11.87 5.04
C ARG A 157 -9.04 10.62 5.92
N LEU A 158 -8.10 9.69 5.78
CA LEU A 158 -7.92 8.57 6.70
C LEU A 158 -7.04 9.03 7.88
N ARG A 159 -7.62 9.08 9.07
CA ARG A 159 -6.92 9.60 10.26
C ARG A 159 -7.42 8.99 11.56
N PHE A 160 -6.53 8.83 12.50
CA PHE A 160 -6.85 8.64 13.91
C PHE A 160 -7.04 9.99 14.58
N ARG A 161 -8.00 10.05 15.50
CA ARG A 161 -8.20 11.19 16.40
C ARG A 161 -8.38 10.66 17.82
N ALA A 162 -7.58 11.19 18.73
CA ALA A 162 -7.74 11.01 20.17
C ALA A 162 -8.00 12.37 20.81
N LYS A 163 -8.98 12.42 21.70
CA LYS A 163 -9.28 13.61 22.52
C LYS A 163 -8.85 13.31 23.96
N TYR A 164 -8.16 14.25 24.58
CA TYR A 164 -7.71 14.13 25.97
C TYR A 164 -8.60 14.91 26.96
N SER A 165 -9.69 15.52 26.47
CA SER A 165 -10.79 16.04 27.28
C SER A 165 -11.75 14.93 27.72
N ASP A 166 -12.64 15.22 28.67
CA ASP A 166 -13.67 14.32 29.21
C ASP A 166 -14.42 13.49 28.13
N GLU A 167 -14.70 14.08 26.95
CA GLU A 167 -15.36 13.37 25.84
C GLU A 167 -14.56 12.19 25.24
N GLY A 168 -13.23 12.23 25.34
CA GLY A 168 -12.33 11.23 24.77
C GLY A 168 -11.82 10.22 25.79
N VAL A 169 -12.09 10.45 27.08
CA VAL A 169 -11.73 9.50 28.14
C VAL A 169 -12.68 8.31 28.10
N GLN A 170 -12.10 7.12 27.96
CA GLN A 170 -12.83 5.85 28.07
C GLN A 170 -12.97 5.44 29.54
N ASN A 171 -11.91 5.61 30.32
CA ASN A 171 -11.89 5.32 31.75
C ASN A 171 -10.78 6.14 32.43
N GLU A 172 -11.16 7.09 33.28
CA GLU A 172 -10.22 7.97 34.00
C GLU A 172 -9.29 7.21 34.94
N ASP A 173 -9.83 6.21 35.65
CA ASP A 173 -9.10 5.42 36.65
C ASP A 173 -9.00 3.96 36.19
N TYR A 174 -8.23 3.74 35.12
CA TYR A 174 -8.02 2.41 34.57
C TYR A 174 -7.26 1.53 35.55
N LYS A 175 -7.90 0.46 36.03
CA LYS A 175 -7.34 -0.48 37.00
C LYS A 175 -7.07 -1.84 36.37
N ASP A 176 -5.79 -2.15 36.21
CA ASP A 176 -5.30 -3.46 35.78
C ASP A 176 -3.84 -3.67 36.24
N PRO A 177 -3.47 -4.85 36.78
CA PRO A 177 -2.09 -5.16 37.15
C PRO A 177 -1.02 -4.78 36.11
N TRP A 178 -1.27 -4.97 34.81
CA TRP A 178 -0.26 -4.61 33.80
C TRP A 178 -0.13 -3.08 33.64
N ALA A 179 -1.21 -2.33 33.80
CA ALA A 179 -1.26 -0.88 33.59
C ALA A 179 -0.79 -0.07 34.80
N ASN A 180 -1.01 -0.59 36.02
CA ASN A 180 -0.69 0.14 37.26
C ASN A 180 0.65 -0.28 37.89
N ASN A 181 1.37 -1.27 37.32
CA ASN A 181 2.66 -1.75 37.84
C ASN A 181 3.84 -0.93 37.29
N HIS A 182 3.74 0.39 37.43
CA HIS A 182 4.74 1.36 37.00
C HIS A 182 5.06 2.35 38.13
N PRO A 183 6.18 3.12 38.03
CA PRO A 183 6.52 4.12 39.04
C PRO A 183 5.38 5.09 39.38
N ASP A 184 4.65 5.58 38.36
CA ASP A 184 3.33 6.17 38.56
C ASP A 184 2.24 5.11 38.31
N PRO A 185 1.45 4.72 39.33
CA PRO A 185 0.42 3.70 39.17
C PRO A 185 -0.84 4.24 38.49
N ARG A 186 -0.93 5.53 38.15
CA ARG A 186 -2.08 6.08 37.44
C ARG A 186 -2.10 5.61 35.99
N ALA A 187 -3.27 5.15 35.56
CA ALA A 187 -3.53 4.79 34.18
C ALA A 187 -4.90 5.31 33.76
N THR A 188 -4.99 5.77 32.51
CA THR A 188 -6.23 6.35 31.95
C THR A 188 -6.43 5.81 30.55
N GLY A 189 -7.62 5.27 30.27
CA GLY A 189 -8.00 4.80 28.94
C GLY A 189 -8.54 5.93 28.08
N TYR A 190 -8.07 6.02 26.84
CA TYR A 190 -8.55 6.99 25.84
C TYR A 190 -9.09 6.29 24.60
N TRP A 191 -10.07 6.92 23.98
CA TRP A 191 -10.60 6.51 22.68
C TRP A 191 -9.70 6.99 21.54
N TYR A 192 -9.29 6.04 20.70
CA TYR A 192 -8.59 6.28 19.44
C TYR A 192 -9.53 5.97 18.29
N ASP A 193 -10.09 7.03 17.70
CA ASP A 193 -11.11 6.92 16.67
C ASP A 193 -10.50 7.01 15.28
N LEU A 194 -10.66 5.96 14.48
CA LEU A 194 -10.31 5.94 13.07
C LEU A 194 -11.43 6.54 12.24
N PHE A 195 -11.16 7.65 11.57
CA PHE A 195 -12.06 8.32 10.65
C PHE A 195 -11.61 8.15 9.20
N TYR A 196 -12.59 8.04 8.30
CA TYR A 196 -12.40 8.24 6.87
C TYR A 196 -13.47 9.20 6.34
N ASP A 197 -13.02 10.32 5.75
CA ASP A 197 -13.90 11.35 5.19
C ASP A 197 -14.94 11.89 6.19
N GLY A 198 -14.55 11.97 7.47
CA GLY A 198 -15.40 12.43 8.56
C GLY A 198 -16.32 11.35 9.18
N ASN A 199 -16.41 10.17 8.58
CA ASN A 199 -17.17 9.05 9.15
C ASN A 199 -16.31 8.21 10.08
N LEU A 200 -16.85 7.86 11.24
CA LEU A 200 -16.20 6.94 12.18
C LEU A 200 -16.21 5.53 11.56
N ILE A 201 -15.03 4.97 11.36
CA ILE A 201 -14.83 3.63 10.81
C ILE A 201 -14.73 2.61 11.94
N GLN A 202 -13.81 2.85 12.88
CA GLN A 202 -13.53 1.93 13.97
C GLN A 202 -12.98 2.71 15.17
N ARG A 203 -13.27 2.21 16.38
CA ARG A 203 -12.79 2.77 17.64
C ARG A 203 -11.87 1.77 18.34
N PHE A 204 -10.78 2.29 18.90
CA PHE A 204 -9.78 1.53 19.66
C PHE A 204 -9.58 2.14 21.04
N VAL A 205 -9.07 1.34 21.97
CA VAL A 205 -8.69 1.80 23.32
C VAL A 205 -7.18 1.68 23.46
N LEU A 206 -6.53 2.80 23.76
CA LEU A 206 -5.16 2.83 24.25
C LEU A 206 -5.18 3.37 25.67
N VAL A 207 -4.34 2.80 26.54
CA VAL A 207 -4.24 3.17 27.94
C VAL A 207 -2.94 3.93 28.14
N ALA A 208 -3.08 5.19 28.55
CA ALA A 208 -1.97 6.01 28.99
C ALA A 208 -1.48 5.50 30.35
N VAL A 209 -0.20 5.13 30.44
CA VAL A 209 0.42 4.55 31.63
C VAL A 209 1.62 5.36 32.11
N ASP A 210 2.02 5.18 33.37
CA ASP A 210 3.20 5.82 34.00
C ASP A 210 3.19 7.35 33.85
N GLY A 211 2.03 7.98 34.10
CA GLY A 211 1.86 9.42 33.97
C GLY A 211 1.84 9.91 32.51
N ALA A 212 1.17 9.15 31.63
CA ALA A 212 1.06 9.41 30.19
C ALA A 212 2.40 9.42 29.43
N ARG A 213 3.37 8.62 29.90
CA ARG A 213 4.66 8.43 29.20
C ARG A 213 4.57 7.47 28.02
N ALA A 214 3.61 6.56 28.05
CA ALA A 214 3.33 5.66 26.95
C ALA A 214 1.83 5.38 26.88
N GLU A 215 1.35 5.11 25.68
CA GLU A 215 -0.02 4.71 25.41
C GLU A 215 0.02 3.31 24.83
N ILE A 216 -0.39 2.33 25.63
CA ILE A 216 -0.31 0.91 25.26
C ILE A 216 -1.70 0.32 25.09
N PRO A 217 -1.90 -0.58 24.13
CA PRO A 217 -3.20 -1.17 23.88
C PRO A 217 -3.58 -2.15 24.99
N ALA A 218 -4.87 -2.20 25.33
CA ALA A 218 -5.37 -3.21 26.24
C ALA A 218 -5.26 -4.62 25.60
N PRO A 219 -4.83 -5.64 26.35
CA PRO A 219 -4.83 -7.01 25.86
C PRO A 219 -6.27 -7.50 25.65
N ASP A 220 -6.44 -8.42 24.70
CA ASP A 220 -7.71 -9.08 24.48
C ASP A 220 -8.11 -9.92 25.70
N TRP A 221 -9.37 -9.83 26.12
CA TRP A 221 -9.84 -10.46 27.35
C TRP A 221 -9.87 -11.99 27.28
N GLN A 222 -9.96 -12.59 26.08
CA GLN A 222 -9.99 -14.04 25.91
C GLN A 222 -8.59 -14.63 25.88
N THR A 223 -7.68 -13.99 25.15
CA THR A 223 -6.32 -14.50 24.93
C THR A 223 -5.30 -13.96 25.92
N GLY A 224 -5.58 -12.82 26.56
CA GLY A 224 -4.63 -12.08 27.38
C GLY A 224 -3.50 -11.43 26.57
N LYS A 225 -3.57 -11.44 25.23
CA LYS A 225 -2.53 -10.92 24.33
C LYS A 225 -3.01 -9.67 23.59
N ILE A 226 -2.06 -8.83 23.23
CA ILE A 226 -2.34 -7.67 22.37
C ILE A 226 -2.46 -8.18 20.93
N THR A 227 -3.59 -7.92 20.28
CA THR A 227 -3.76 -8.24 18.86
C THR A 227 -2.88 -7.35 17.99
N LYS A 228 -2.44 -7.86 16.84
CA LYS A 228 -1.61 -7.13 15.87
C LYS A 228 -2.20 -5.78 15.49
N MET A 229 -3.51 -5.72 15.31
CA MET A 229 -4.21 -4.48 14.99
C MET A 229 -4.03 -3.42 16.08
N HIS A 230 -4.25 -3.79 17.33
CA HIS A 230 -4.15 -2.84 18.44
C HIS A 230 -2.71 -2.42 18.70
N TYR A 231 -1.76 -3.34 18.57
CA TYR A 231 -0.33 -3.02 18.59
C TYR A 231 0.04 -2.01 17.51
N GLN A 232 -0.41 -2.23 16.28
CA GLN A 232 -0.14 -1.34 15.16
C GLN A 232 -0.74 0.06 15.37
N VAL A 233 -1.97 0.15 15.89
CA VAL A 233 -2.61 1.43 16.24
C VAL A 233 -1.78 2.18 17.28
N ALA A 234 -1.26 1.49 18.31
CA ALA A 234 -0.39 2.10 19.30
C ALA A 234 0.91 2.62 18.65
N LEU A 235 1.56 1.84 17.78
CA LEU A 235 2.76 2.27 17.07
C LEU A 235 2.53 3.50 16.16
N ILE A 236 1.38 3.57 15.49
CA ILE A 236 1.02 4.72 14.63
C ILE A 236 0.90 6.00 15.47
N ASN A 237 0.40 5.90 16.69
CA ASN A 237 0.22 7.03 17.59
C ASN A 237 1.43 7.26 18.53
N ASP A 238 2.46 6.42 18.45
CA ASP A 238 3.66 6.48 19.32
C ASP A 238 4.63 7.59 18.90
N SER A 239 4.33 8.82 19.34
CA SER A 239 5.19 9.97 19.10
C SER A 239 6.54 9.92 19.83
N LEU A 240 6.62 9.17 20.94
CA LEU A 240 7.81 9.10 21.80
C LEU A 240 8.70 7.88 21.53
N GLY A 241 8.19 6.90 20.77
CA GLY A 241 8.92 5.65 20.49
C GLY A 241 9.00 4.73 21.71
N THR A 242 8.04 4.81 22.63
CA THR A 242 8.07 4.15 23.95
C THR A 242 7.23 2.89 24.03
N VAL A 243 6.35 2.62 23.05
CA VAL A 243 5.36 1.53 23.14
C VAL A 243 6.02 0.16 23.37
N ASP A 244 7.05 -0.18 22.61
CA ASP A 244 7.74 -1.48 22.74
C ASP A 244 8.44 -1.67 24.09
N GLU A 245 8.94 -0.58 24.68
CA GLU A 245 9.52 -0.62 26.02
C GLU A 245 8.44 -0.89 27.06
N TYR A 246 7.32 -0.17 27.00
CA TYR A 246 6.26 -0.26 28.00
C TYR A 246 5.46 -1.56 27.91
N ILE A 247 5.27 -2.13 26.71
CA ILE A 247 4.70 -3.47 26.56
C ILE A 247 5.57 -4.51 27.28
N ARG A 248 6.90 -4.44 27.12
CA ARG A 248 7.84 -5.34 27.82
C ARG A 248 7.82 -5.13 29.33
N ARG A 249 7.80 -3.88 29.80
CA ARG A 249 7.73 -3.55 31.24
C ARG A 249 6.41 -4.01 31.87
N SER A 250 5.33 -4.03 31.10
CA SER A 250 4.01 -4.49 31.54
C SER A 250 3.84 -6.01 31.46
N SER A 251 4.88 -6.75 31.04
CA SER A 251 4.84 -8.20 30.82
C SER A 251 3.74 -8.67 29.87
N LEU A 252 3.40 -7.84 28.87
CA LEU A 252 2.38 -8.17 27.86
C LEU A 252 3.01 -8.85 26.63
N GLU A 253 2.26 -9.77 26.04
CA GLU A 253 2.64 -10.45 24.79
C GLU A 253 1.81 -9.94 23.62
N VAL A 254 2.45 -9.81 22.45
CA VAL A 254 1.79 -9.41 21.20
C VAL A 254 1.59 -10.64 20.32
N ASP A 255 0.36 -10.83 19.86
CA ASP A 255 0.01 -11.86 18.87
C ASP A 255 0.11 -11.28 17.44
N LEU A 256 1.25 -11.55 16.79
CA LEU A 256 1.56 -11.04 15.45
C LEU A 256 0.80 -11.74 14.31
N ASP A 257 0.12 -12.85 14.62
CA ASP A 257 -0.61 -13.68 13.66
C ASP A 257 -2.11 -13.37 13.60
N SER A 258 -2.58 -12.41 14.41
CA SER A 258 -3.98 -11.93 14.50
C SER A 258 -4.38 -10.82 13.51
#